data_AF-A0A8H6S083-F1
#
_entry.id   AF-A0A8H6S083-F1
#
_cell.length_a   1.000
_cell.length_b   1.000
_cell.length_c   1.000
_cell.angle_alpha   90.00
_cell.angle_beta   90.00
_cell.angle_gamma   90.00
#
_symmetry.space_group_name_H-M   'P 1'
#
loop_
_entity.id
_entity.type
_entity.pdbx_description
1 polymer ?
#
loop_
_entity_poly.entity_id
_entity_poly.type
_entity_poly.pdbx_seq_one_letter_code
_entity_poly.pdbx_strand_id
1 'polypeptide(L)'
;MTSKPFLRFVPATGAFAAIRIDPVASLAHLDDPLAQLAAANMECKDYIVYVGKHVLRHRTIAFHKENVDFVVQGLPIPIPDHHIELSTFIPISPTLGSESSPPPLSPSGDFPWSDCYLTPFISATVRTKTIRSNKPILCRLGMFERARCSMALEHGRTRQHSLQRAAEENGATNSNMPVPSSPALSALDVNSESKLDSDMRSMSDRNLVASIRATNQLKEAPNDMLTVTFTHDLPAIDKLNDPRSFFEEVELISCFTRESIAHKARREADEAEADARRLALGHRADAYHKLNGGVWGISDENLRPEHESASAFRSRLASRIRRFFHVST
;
A
#
# COMPACT_ATOMS: atom_id res chain seq x y z
N MET A 1 24.90 27.25 -27.54
CA MET A 1 24.09 27.50 -26.32
C MET A 1 23.62 26.16 -25.77
N THR A 2 24.23 25.65 -24.70
CA THR A 2 23.81 24.40 -24.05
C THR A 2 22.61 24.66 -23.16
N SER A 3 21.43 24.21 -23.59
CA SER A 3 20.19 24.24 -22.80
C SER A 3 20.42 23.61 -21.43
N LYS A 4 20.10 24.33 -20.35
CA LYS A 4 20.23 23.84 -18.97
C LYS A 4 19.31 22.62 -18.80
N PRO A 5 19.81 21.47 -18.31
CA PRO A 5 18.99 20.27 -18.19
C PRO A 5 17.82 20.51 -17.23
N PHE A 6 16.60 20.26 -17.71
CA PHE A 6 15.39 20.39 -16.91
C PHE A 6 15.30 19.22 -15.92
N LEU A 7 15.35 19.52 -14.62
CA LEU A 7 15.11 18.56 -13.54
C LEU A 7 13.65 18.13 -13.50
N ARG A 8 13.38 16.84 -13.67
CA ARG A 8 12.04 16.24 -13.68
C ARG A 8 11.84 15.38 -12.45
N PHE A 9 10.59 15.23 -12.01
CA PHE A 9 10.25 14.28 -10.95
C PHE A 9 10.37 12.84 -11.47
N VAL A 10 10.75 11.92 -10.57
CA VAL A 10 10.79 10.48 -10.81
C VAL A 10 9.75 9.81 -9.90
N PRO A 11 8.82 9.02 -10.46
CA PRO A 11 8.63 8.79 -11.89
C PRO A 11 8.07 10.05 -12.60
N ALA A 12 8.20 10.13 -13.92
CA ALA A 12 7.59 11.19 -14.72
C ALA A 12 6.19 10.79 -15.20
N THR A 13 5.23 11.72 -15.16
CA THR A 13 3.86 11.45 -15.65
C THR A 13 3.84 11.26 -17.17
N GLY A 14 3.14 10.23 -17.63
CA GLY A 14 3.05 9.81 -19.02
C GLY A 14 4.27 9.03 -19.51
N ALA A 15 5.17 8.61 -18.61
CA ALA A 15 6.33 7.81 -18.95
C ALA A 15 6.11 6.33 -18.59
N PHE A 16 6.84 5.46 -19.28
CA PHE A 16 7.07 4.11 -18.83
C PHE A 16 8.26 4.09 -17.87
N ALA A 17 8.19 3.23 -16.86
CA ALA A 17 9.23 3.11 -15.85
C ALA A 17 9.32 1.66 -15.36
N ALA A 18 10.49 1.26 -14.88
CA ALA A 18 10.59 0.10 -14.04
C ALA A 18 10.29 0.50 -12.58
N ILE A 19 9.51 -0.32 -11.90
CA ILE A 19 9.15 -0.19 -10.49
C ILE A 19 9.69 -1.39 -9.73
N ARG A 20 10.23 -1.14 -8.54
CA ARG A 20 10.72 -2.18 -7.62
C ARG A 20 10.28 -1.87 -6.21
N ILE A 21 9.79 -2.88 -5.48
CA ILE A 21 9.45 -2.75 -4.07
C ILE A 21 10.72 -2.47 -3.26
N ASP A 22 10.63 -1.51 -2.35
CA ASP A 22 11.64 -1.28 -1.30
C ASP A 22 11.08 -1.89 -0.01
N PRO A 23 11.42 -3.17 0.29
CA PRO A 23 10.82 -3.89 1.40
C PRO A 23 11.18 -3.25 2.75
N VAL A 24 12.42 -2.76 2.88
CA VAL A 24 12.93 -2.11 4.10
C VAL A 24 12.19 -0.80 4.35
N ALA A 25 12.07 0.06 3.33
CA ALA A 25 11.33 1.31 3.48
C ALA A 25 9.83 1.09 3.71
N SER A 26 9.25 0.02 3.14
CA SER A 26 7.84 -0.33 3.35
C SER A 26 7.52 -0.70 4.79
N LEU A 27 8.43 -1.40 5.48
CA LEU A 27 8.25 -1.83 6.87
C LEU A 27 8.88 -0.89 7.90
N ALA A 28 9.53 0.20 7.48
CA ALA A 28 10.27 1.12 8.35
C ALA A 28 9.41 1.70 9.49
N HIS A 29 8.10 1.83 9.27
CA HIS A 29 7.16 2.42 10.22
C HIS A 29 6.76 1.50 11.39
N LEU A 30 7.15 0.21 11.35
CA LEU A 30 6.78 -0.77 12.37
C LEU A 30 7.74 -0.78 13.57
N ASP A 31 8.95 -0.22 13.42
CA ASP A 31 10.01 -0.22 14.44
C ASP A 31 10.35 -1.63 14.99
N ASP A 32 10.21 -2.67 14.16
CA ASP A 32 10.44 -4.07 14.53
C ASP A 32 11.70 -4.65 13.85
N PRO A 33 12.76 -4.98 14.60
CA PRO A 33 14.02 -5.48 14.04
C PRO A 33 13.87 -6.81 13.31
N LEU A 34 12.90 -7.66 13.68
CA LEU A 34 12.66 -8.94 12.99
C LEU A 34 12.04 -8.72 11.62
N ALA A 35 11.03 -7.85 11.54
CA ALA A 35 10.42 -7.45 10.27
C ALA A 35 11.43 -6.76 9.35
N GLN A 36 12.30 -5.91 9.90
CA GLN A 36 13.38 -5.26 9.15
C GLN A 36 14.40 -6.26 8.60
N LEU A 37 14.80 -7.25 9.38
CA LEU A 37 15.70 -8.31 8.94
C LEU A 37 15.07 -9.16 7.83
N ALA A 38 13.79 -9.52 7.98
CA ALA A 38 13.05 -10.27 6.95
C ALA A 38 12.94 -9.47 5.64
N ALA A 39 12.60 -8.18 5.73
CA ALA A 39 12.56 -7.28 4.58
C ALA A 39 13.92 -7.13 3.90
N ALA A 40 15.01 -7.02 4.65
CA ALA A 40 16.36 -6.89 4.08
C ALA A 40 16.80 -8.12 3.28
N ASN A 41 16.27 -9.31 3.61
CA ASN A 41 16.55 -10.56 2.92
C ASN A 41 15.58 -10.85 1.76
N MET A 42 14.57 -10.00 1.55
CA MET A 42 13.56 -10.20 0.52
C MET A 42 14.10 -9.79 -0.86
N GLU A 43 14.08 -10.73 -1.81
CA GLU A 43 14.42 -10.45 -3.19
C GLU A 43 13.20 -9.92 -3.96
N CYS A 44 13.22 -8.62 -4.28
CA CYS A 44 12.20 -8.00 -5.11
C CYS A 44 12.63 -7.92 -6.58
N LYS A 45 11.68 -8.11 -7.50
CA LYS A 45 11.90 -8.03 -8.94
C LYS A 45 11.58 -6.64 -9.48
N ASP A 46 12.07 -6.36 -10.68
CA ASP A 46 11.68 -5.17 -11.44
C ASP A 46 10.45 -5.48 -12.31
N TYR A 47 9.47 -4.59 -12.28
CA TYR A 47 8.25 -4.68 -13.07
C TYR A 47 8.11 -3.44 -13.95
N ILE A 48 7.48 -3.55 -15.11
CA ILE A 48 7.30 -2.39 -15.99
C ILE A 48 5.89 -1.83 -15.84
N VAL A 49 5.82 -0.51 -15.67
CA VAL A 49 4.57 0.21 -15.46
C VAL A 49 4.49 1.46 -16.31
N TYR A 50 3.26 1.89 -16.56
CA TYR A 50 2.91 3.19 -17.10
C TYR A 50 2.38 4.11 -16.01
N VAL A 51 2.88 5.34 -15.99
CA VAL A 51 2.59 6.35 -14.96
C VAL A 51 1.57 7.34 -15.51
N GLY A 52 0.30 6.92 -15.58
CA GLY A 52 -0.73 7.62 -16.36
C GLY A 52 -1.34 8.84 -15.70
N LYS A 53 -1.65 8.76 -14.40
CA LYS A 53 -2.40 9.80 -13.70
C LYS A 53 -1.50 10.99 -13.34
N HIS A 54 -2.01 12.21 -13.58
CA HIS A 54 -1.30 13.40 -13.15
C HIS A 54 -1.50 13.60 -11.65
N VAL A 55 -0.43 13.40 -10.89
CA VAL A 55 -0.38 13.76 -9.47
C VAL A 55 0.37 15.08 -9.34
N LEU A 56 -0.19 16.03 -8.60
CA LEU A 56 0.51 17.26 -8.26
C LEU A 56 1.67 16.92 -7.32
N ARG A 57 2.91 17.02 -7.82
CA ARG A 57 4.13 16.77 -7.04
C ARG A 57 4.73 18.09 -6.56
N HIS A 58 5.12 18.16 -5.29
CA HIS A 58 5.78 19.32 -4.72
C HIS A 58 7.08 18.92 -4.04
N ARG A 59 8.10 19.78 -4.17
CA ARG A 59 9.48 19.47 -3.73
C ARG A 59 9.65 19.37 -2.21
N THR A 60 8.71 19.91 -1.45
CA THR A 60 8.74 19.88 0.02
C THR A 60 8.15 18.61 0.61
N ILE A 61 7.46 17.79 -0.19
CA ILE A 61 6.94 16.50 0.28
C ILE A 61 8.03 15.46 0.11
N ALA A 62 8.39 14.74 1.17
CA ALA A 62 9.40 13.69 1.06
C ALA A 62 8.86 12.45 0.33
N PHE A 63 7.61 12.06 0.58
CA PHE A 63 6.96 10.92 -0.09
C PHE A 63 5.58 11.27 -0.67
N HIS A 64 5.30 10.83 -1.90
CA HIS A 64 4.01 11.03 -2.54
C HIS A 64 3.39 9.71 -3.00
N LYS A 65 2.07 9.75 -3.22
CA LYS A 65 1.28 8.65 -3.77
C LYS A 65 1.37 8.68 -5.29
N GLU A 66 1.60 7.52 -5.89
CA GLU A 66 1.56 7.34 -7.34
C GLU A 66 0.58 6.23 -7.70
N ASN A 67 -0.15 6.39 -8.81
CA ASN A 67 -0.97 5.34 -9.39
C ASN A 67 -0.29 4.85 -10.65
N VAL A 68 -0.08 3.54 -10.74
CA VAL A 68 0.61 2.91 -11.85
C VAL A 68 -0.23 1.81 -12.45
N ASP A 69 -0.17 1.68 -13.77
CA ASP A 69 -0.81 0.62 -14.54
C ASP A 69 0.29 -0.30 -15.08
N PHE A 70 0.19 -1.60 -14.83
CA PHE A 70 1.25 -2.55 -15.20
C PHE A 70 1.22 -2.86 -16.70
N VAL A 71 2.42 -3.05 -17.24
CA VAL A 71 2.61 -3.61 -18.58
C VAL A 71 2.68 -5.13 -18.46
N VAL A 72 1.91 -5.83 -19.28
CA VAL A 72 1.93 -7.29 -19.40
C VAL A 72 2.59 -7.68 -20.71
N GLN A 73 3.30 -8.82 -20.72
CA GLN A 73 3.86 -9.41 -21.93
C GLN A 73 3.05 -10.63 -22.38
N GLY A 74 2.95 -10.80 -23.69
CA GLY A 74 2.19 -11.86 -24.33
C GLY A 74 0.72 -11.48 -24.52
N LEU A 75 0.03 -12.28 -25.34
CA LEU A 75 -1.38 -12.08 -25.59
C LEU A 75 -2.14 -12.30 -24.26
N PRO A 76 -2.89 -11.29 -23.78
CA PRO A 76 -3.64 -11.43 -22.55
C PRO A 76 -4.67 -12.55 -22.68
N ILE A 77 -4.71 -13.46 -21.71
CA ILE A 77 -5.73 -14.52 -21.68
C ILE A 77 -7.05 -13.88 -21.23
N PRO A 78 -8.11 -13.90 -22.05
CA PRO A 78 -9.42 -13.45 -21.62
C PRO A 78 -9.89 -14.26 -20.43
N ILE A 79 -10.50 -13.60 -19.45
CA ILE A 79 -11.11 -14.28 -18.30
C ILE A 79 -12.60 -13.94 -18.31
N PRO A 80 -13.43 -14.74 -19.00
CA PRO A 80 -14.85 -14.46 -19.18
C PRO A 80 -15.58 -14.26 -17.86
N ASP A 81 -15.24 -15.07 -16.85
CA ASP A 81 -15.83 -15.03 -15.50
C ASP A 81 -15.57 -13.71 -14.76
N HIS A 82 -14.56 -12.94 -15.19
CA HIS A 82 -14.24 -11.62 -14.65
C HIS A 82 -14.57 -10.48 -15.63
N HIS A 83 -15.26 -10.81 -16.72
CA HIS A 83 -15.61 -9.87 -17.79
C HIS A 83 -14.39 -9.16 -18.40
N ILE A 84 -13.26 -9.86 -18.45
CA ILE A 84 -12.00 -9.37 -19.02
C ILE A 84 -11.90 -9.81 -20.47
N GLU A 85 -12.05 -8.86 -21.41
CA GLU A 85 -12.01 -9.08 -22.86
C GLU A 85 -10.75 -8.51 -23.49
N LEU A 86 -10.32 -9.09 -24.63
CA LEU A 86 -9.17 -8.59 -25.41
C LEU A 86 -9.30 -7.12 -25.83
N SER A 87 -10.53 -6.64 -26.05
CA SER A 87 -10.84 -5.26 -26.43
C SER A 87 -10.44 -4.21 -25.39
N THR A 88 -10.17 -4.63 -24.15
CA THR A 88 -9.80 -3.74 -23.04
C THR A 88 -8.29 -3.59 -22.86
N PHE A 89 -7.49 -4.40 -23.56
CA PHE A 89 -6.04 -4.34 -23.53
C PHE A 89 -5.53 -3.42 -24.63
N ILE A 90 -4.60 -2.54 -24.28
CA ILE A 90 -4.08 -1.53 -25.21
C ILE A 90 -2.68 -1.97 -25.65
N PRO A 91 -2.47 -2.34 -26.92
CA PRO A 91 -1.14 -2.73 -27.41
C PRO A 91 -0.16 -1.55 -27.33
N ILE A 92 1.11 -1.84 -27.09
CA ILE A 92 2.21 -0.87 -27.12
C ILE A 92 3.09 -1.20 -28.33
N SER A 93 3.31 -0.21 -29.22
CA SER A 93 4.19 -0.36 -30.38
C SER A 93 5.58 -0.87 -29.93
N PRO A 94 6.15 -1.89 -30.60
CA PRO A 94 5.82 -2.39 -31.95
C PRO A 94 4.70 -3.43 -32.05
N THR A 95 4.04 -3.78 -30.93
CA THR A 95 2.99 -4.80 -30.90
C THR A 95 1.82 -4.43 -31.80
N LEU A 96 1.43 -5.33 -32.69
CA LEU A 96 0.24 -5.16 -33.52
C LEU A 96 -1.01 -5.50 -32.69
N GLY A 97 -2.03 -4.66 -32.79
CA GLY A 97 -3.34 -4.93 -32.21
C GLY A 97 -4.12 -5.96 -33.01
N SER A 98 -5.07 -6.63 -32.36
CA SER A 98 -6.15 -7.32 -33.06
C SER A 98 -7.17 -6.33 -33.60
N GLU A 99 -8.01 -6.75 -34.56
CA GLU A 99 -9.09 -5.91 -35.12
C GLU A 99 -10.04 -5.35 -34.05
N SER A 100 -10.20 -6.08 -32.93
CA SER A 100 -11.07 -5.70 -31.82
C SER A 100 -10.36 -4.87 -30.73
N SER A 101 -9.04 -4.71 -30.80
CA SER A 101 -8.26 -3.98 -29.80
C SER A 101 -8.12 -2.50 -30.18
N PRO A 102 -7.93 -1.61 -29.19
CA PRO A 102 -7.58 -0.23 -29.47
C PRO A 102 -6.28 -0.15 -30.30
N PRO A 103 -6.12 0.88 -31.14
CA PRO A 103 -4.88 1.04 -31.90
C PRO A 103 -3.64 1.13 -30.99
N PRO A 104 -2.49 0.57 -31.39
CA PRO A 104 -1.29 0.56 -30.56
C PRO A 104 -0.85 1.96 -30.11
N LEU A 105 -0.46 2.07 -28.85
CA LEU A 105 0.19 3.25 -28.29
C LEU A 105 1.56 3.44 -28.93
N SER A 106 1.91 4.69 -29.22
CA SER A 106 3.17 5.05 -29.87
C SER A 106 4.04 5.89 -28.93
N PRO A 107 4.90 5.28 -28.10
CA PRO A 107 5.86 6.01 -27.29
C PRO A 107 6.86 6.78 -28.16
N SER A 108 7.36 7.91 -27.65
CA SER A 108 8.31 8.79 -28.35
C SER A 108 9.74 8.23 -28.45
N GLY A 109 9.99 7.03 -27.95
CA GLY A 109 11.27 6.36 -28.00
C GLY A 109 11.08 4.85 -27.99
N ASP A 110 12.17 4.12 -28.22
CA ASP A 110 12.11 2.69 -28.45
C ASP A 110 11.67 1.97 -27.18
N PHE A 111 10.52 1.32 -27.26
CA PHE A 111 10.06 0.41 -26.22
C PHE A 111 10.78 -0.93 -26.44
N PRO A 112 11.59 -1.41 -25.47
CA PRO A 112 12.56 -2.47 -25.75
C PRO A 112 11.95 -3.88 -25.89
N TRP A 113 10.66 -4.05 -25.58
CA TRP A 113 9.96 -5.33 -25.63
C TRP A 113 8.86 -5.35 -26.69
N SER A 114 8.69 -6.50 -27.36
CA SER A 114 7.53 -6.80 -28.19
C SER A 114 6.42 -7.48 -27.37
N ASP A 115 5.23 -7.54 -27.97
CA ASP A 115 4.07 -8.25 -27.43
C ASP A 115 3.65 -7.72 -26.06
N CYS A 116 3.68 -6.40 -25.90
CA CYS A 116 3.37 -5.72 -24.65
C CYS A 116 2.05 -4.97 -24.72
N TYR A 117 1.29 -5.05 -23.63
CA TYR A 117 -0.03 -4.45 -23.51
C TYR A 117 -0.17 -3.72 -22.17
N LEU A 118 -0.94 -2.63 -22.16
CA LEU A 118 -1.48 -2.05 -20.94
C LEU A 118 -2.85 -2.64 -20.64
N THR A 119 -3.14 -2.81 -19.36
CA THR A 119 -4.45 -3.27 -18.89
C THR A 119 -4.95 -2.40 -17.74
N PRO A 120 -6.24 -2.03 -17.72
CA PRO A 120 -6.82 -1.29 -16.61
C PRO A 120 -6.99 -2.13 -15.33
N PHE A 121 -6.84 -3.47 -15.43
CA PHE A 121 -7.17 -4.41 -14.35
C PHE A 121 -6.00 -4.72 -13.43
N ILE A 122 -4.77 -4.43 -13.88
CA ILE A 122 -3.56 -4.65 -13.09
C ILE A 122 -2.95 -3.29 -12.83
N SER A 123 -3.29 -2.72 -11.68
CA SER A 123 -2.81 -1.41 -11.25
C SER A 123 -2.48 -1.44 -9.77
N ALA A 124 -1.60 -0.53 -9.35
CA ALA A 124 -1.27 -0.35 -7.94
C ALA A 124 -1.23 1.12 -7.57
N THR A 125 -1.60 1.39 -6.32
CA THR A 125 -1.30 2.64 -5.64
C THR A 125 -0.08 2.41 -4.77
N VAL A 126 0.98 3.20 -4.98
CA VAL A 126 2.26 3.01 -4.30
C VAL A 126 2.79 4.31 -3.72
N ARG A 127 3.66 4.19 -2.71
CA ARG A 127 4.40 5.28 -2.09
C ARG A 127 5.77 5.36 -2.71
N THR A 128 6.20 6.57 -3.08
CA THR A 128 7.56 6.77 -3.60
C THR A 128 8.16 8.05 -3.04
N LYS A 129 9.48 8.01 -2.86
CA LYS A 129 10.25 9.20 -2.48
C LYS A 129 10.18 10.22 -3.60
N THR A 130 10.01 11.49 -3.24
CA THR A 130 10.04 12.62 -4.17
C THR A 130 11.48 12.87 -4.61
N ILE A 131 11.87 12.26 -5.73
CA ILE A 131 13.19 12.41 -6.31
C ILE A 131 13.10 13.26 -7.58
N ARG A 132 14.14 14.05 -7.84
CA ARG A 132 14.30 14.77 -9.10
C ARG A 132 15.56 14.33 -9.80
N SER A 133 15.44 14.07 -11.09
CA SER A 133 16.54 13.60 -11.93
C SER A 133 16.64 14.44 -13.20
N ASN A 134 17.87 14.60 -13.68
CA ASN A 134 18.17 15.16 -15.00
C ASN A 134 18.34 14.06 -16.06
N LYS A 135 18.26 12.77 -15.69
CA LYS A 135 18.35 11.66 -16.63
C LYS A 135 17.25 11.79 -17.70
N PRO A 136 17.55 11.50 -18.98
CA PRO A 136 16.55 11.54 -20.03
C PRO A 136 15.47 10.49 -19.77
N ILE A 137 14.23 10.82 -20.13
CA ILE A 137 13.13 9.85 -20.15
C ILE A 137 13.06 9.34 -21.58
N LEU A 138 13.53 8.12 -21.79
CA LEU A 138 13.68 7.55 -23.13
C LEU A 138 12.32 7.13 -23.71
N CYS A 139 11.45 6.55 -22.88
CA CYS A 139 10.16 6.04 -23.31
C CYS A 139 8.98 6.75 -22.61
N ARG A 140 8.20 7.50 -23.38
CA ARG A 140 7.02 8.24 -22.88
C ARG A 140 5.97 8.42 -23.96
N LEU A 141 4.72 8.59 -23.54
CA LEU A 141 3.64 8.96 -24.43
C LEU A 141 3.58 10.48 -24.64
N GLY A 142 3.34 10.89 -25.89
CA GLY A 142 3.00 12.27 -26.25
C GLY A 142 1.66 12.70 -25.64
N MET A 143 1.32 13.99 -25.71
CA MET A 143 0.09 14.50 -25.08
C MET A 143 -1.19 13.80 -25.57
N PHE A 144 -1.33 13.63 -26.89
CA PHE A 144 -2.49 12.94 -27.49
C PHE A 144 -2.53 11.44 -27.15
N GLU A 145 -1.38 10.77 -27.22
CA GLU A 145 -1.24 9.36 -26.82
C GLU A 145 -1.60 9.13 -25.35
N ARG A 146 -1.20 10.05 -24.46
CA ARG A 146 -1.58 10.00 -23.04
C ARG A 146 -3.08 10.14 -22.84
N ALA A 147 -3.72 11.08 -23.54
CA ALA A 147 -5.17 11.27 -23.46
C ALA A 147 -5.91 10.02 -23.94
N ARG A 148 -5.51 9.47 -25.09
CA ARG A 148 -6.04 8.22 -25.65
C ARG A 148 -5.87 7.05 -24.68
N CYS A 149 -4.67 6.89 -24.12
CA CYS A 149 -4.39 5.86 -23.12
C CYS A 149 -5.28 6.02 -21.88
N SER A 150 -5.42 7.24 -21.34
CA SER A 150 -6.26 7.50 -20.17
C SER A 150 -7.72 7.13 -20.42
N MET A 151 -8.27 7.57 -21.55
CA MET A 151 -9.65 7.27 -21.94
C MET A 151 -9.89 5.78 -22.11
N ALA A 152 -8.97 5.06 -22.76
CA ALA A 152 -9.10 3.62 -22.96
C ALA A 152 -9.03 2.84 -21.64
N LEU A 153 -8.13 3.21 -20.72
CA LEU A 153 -8.05 2.59 -19.39
C LEU A 153 -9.30 2.89 -18.55
N GLU A 154 -9.81 4.13 -18.56
CA GLU A 154 -11.04 4.50 -17.86
C GLU A 154 -12.27 3.80 -18.43
N HIS A 155 -12.37 3.70 -19.76
CA HIS A 155 -13.43 2.98 -20.43
C HIS A 155 -13.43 1.49 -20.05
N GLY A 156 -12.27 0.84 -20.04
CA GLY A 156 -12.12 -0.54 -19.62
C GLY A 156 -12.56 -0.77 -18.17
N ARG A 157 -12.16 0.11 -17.23
CA ARG A 157 -12.62 0.04 -15.82
C ARG A 157 -14.13 0.21 -15.69
N THR A 158 -14.69 1.20 -16.39
CA THR A 158 -16.13 1.51 -16.35
C THR A 158 -16.94 0.33 -16.88
N ARG A 159 -16.55 -0.20 -18.04
CA ARG A 159 -17.20 -1.36 -18.66
C ARG A 159 -17.18 -2.58 -17.75
N GLN A 160 -16.04 -2.91 -17.14
CA GLN A 160 -15.94 -4.04 -16.22
C GLN A 160 -16.85 -3.86 -15.01
N HIS A 161 -16.83 -2.68 -14.39
CA HIS A 161 -17.68 -2.38 -13.23
C HIS A 161 -19.17 -2.49 -13.58
N SER A 162 -19.58 -2.02 -14.75
CA SER A 162 -20.96 -2.17 -15.24
C SER A 162 -21.36 -3.64 -15.43
N LEU A 163 -20.48 -4.47 -15.99
CA LEU A 163 -20.74 -5.90 -16.19
C LEU A 163 -20.81 -6.68 -14.87
N GLN A 164 -19.91 -6.40 -13.93
CA GLN A 164 -19.94 -7.00 -12.59
C GLN A 164 -21.25 -6.69 -11.87
N ARG A 165 -21.66 -5.42 -11.87
CA ARG A 165 -22.93 -5.00 -11.27
C ARG A 165 -24.14 -5.69 -11.91
N ALA A 166 -24.16 -5.81 -13.23
CA ALA A 166 -25.23 -6.53 -13.93
C ALA A 166 -25.25 -8.03 -13.59
N ALA A 167 -24.09 -8.66 -13.40
CA ALA A 167 -24.00 -10.06 -12.99
C ALA A 167 -24.54 -10.28 -11.56
N GLU A 168 -24.23 -9.36 -10.63
CA GLU A 168 -24.75 -9.39 -9.26
C GLU A 168 -26.28 -9.22 -9.20
N GLU A 169 -26.82 -8.28 -9.97
CA GLU A 169 -28.27 -8.01 -10.05
C GLU A 169 -29.05 -9.22 -10.63
N ASN A 170 -28.50 -9.89 -11.64
CA ASN A 170 -29.10 -11.10 -12.23
C ASN A 170 -28.91 -12.37 -11.38
N GLY A 171 -27.80 -12.46 -10.62
CA GLY A 171 -27.55 -13.58 -9.71
C GLY A 171 -28.48 -13.57 -8.49
N ALA A 172 -28.84 -12.38 -7.98
CA ALA A 172 -29.74 -12.21 -6.84
C ALA A 172 -31.21 -12.53 -7.15
N THR A 173 -31.62 -12.51 -8.42
CA THR A 173 -33.03 -12.75 -8.81
C THR A 173 -33.43 -14.23 -8.85
N ASN A 174 -32.47 -15.15 -8.80
CA ASN A 174 -32.73 -16.60 -8.79
C ASN A 174 -32.85 -17.22 -7.38
N SER A 175 -32.81 -16.41 -6.32
CA SER A 175 -33.04 -16.85 -4.94
C SER A 175 -34.28 -16.23 -4.32
N ASN A 176 -35.42 -16.20 -5.05
CA ASN A 176 -36.71 -15.87 -4.44
C ASN A 176 -37.70 -17.04 -4.50
N MET A 177 -37.84 -17.66 -3.32
CA MET A 177 -39.06 -18.26 -2.82
C MET A 177 -40.30 -17.39 -3.15
N PRO A 178 -41.47 -17.99 -3.36
CA PRO A 178 -42.71 -17.27 -3.62
C PRO A 178 -43.15 -16.50 -2.36
N VAL A 179 -43.04 -15.18 -2.40
CA VAL A 179 -43.65 -14.30 -1.39
C VAL A 179 -45.08 -13.99 -1.83
N PRO A 180 -46.10 -14.13 -0.95
CA PRO A 180 -47.49 -13.95 -1.30
C PRO A 180 -47.82 -12.48 -1.62
N SER A 181 -48.58 -12.33 -2.69
CA SER A 181 -49.14 -11.10 -3.23
C SER A 181 -49.84 -10.26 -2.17
N SER A 182 -49.55 -8.96 -2.14
CA SER A 182 -50.40 -7.96 -1.50
C SER A 182 -50.46 -6.68 -2.34
N PRO A 183 -51.58 -5.94 -2.26
CA PRO A 183 -52.12 -5.19 -3.39
C PRO A 183 -51.59 -3.76 -3.49
N ALA A 184 -51.73 -3.25 -4.72
CA ALA A 184 -51.40 -1.91 -5.17
C ALA A 184 -52.03 -0.79 -4.31
N LEU A 185 -51.24 0.22 -4.00
CA LEU A 185 -51.73 1.56 -3.68
C LEU A 185 -50.85 2.63 -4.33
N SER A 186 -51.49 3.30 -5.29
CA SER A 186 -51.58 4.75 -5.47
C SER A 186 -50.31 5.58 -5.67
N ALA A 187 -50.28 6.15 -6.88
CA ALA A 187 -49.60 7.37 -7.26
C ALA A 187 -49.75 8.50 -6.23
N LEU A 188 -48.64 9.19 -5.96
CA LEU A 188 -48.65 10.58 -5.56
C LEU A 188 -47.54 11.34 -6.30
N ASP A 189 -47.99 12.42 -6.92
CA ASP A 189 -47.23 13.54 -7.47
C ASP A 189 -46.10 13.98 -6.55
N VAL A 190 -44.90 14.16 -7.11
CA VAL A 190 -43.90 15.09 -6.59
C VAL A 190 -43.35 15.90 -7.75
N ASN A 191 -44.10 16.94 -8.10
CA ASN A 191 -43.59 18.08 -8.84
C ASN A 191 -42.66 18.87 -7.90
N SER A 192 -41.34 18.73 -8.06
CA SER A 192 -40.33 19.54 -7.36
C SER A 192 -39.63 20.44 -8.36
N GLU A 193 -40.25 21.58 -8.62
CA GLU A 193 -39.69 22.69 -9.39
C GLU A 193 -38.46 23.28 -8.67
N SER A 194 -37.35 23.25 -9.40
CA SER A 194 -36.28 24.26 -9.46
C SER A 194 -36.29 25.38 -8.40
N LYS A 195 -35.41 25.26 -7.41
CA LYS A 195 -34.92 26.41 -6.64
C LYS A 195 -33.46 26.21 -6.22
N LEU A 196 -32.56 26.19 -7.21
CA LEU A 196 -31.11 26.27 -7.02
C LEU A 196 -30.53 27.34 -7.96
N ASP A 197 -31.02 28.56 -7.82
CA ASP A 197 -30.40 29.75 -8.41
C ASP A 197 -30.48 30.87 -7.36
N SER A 198 -29.41 31.11 -6.60
CA SER A 198 -29.02 32.48 -6.17
C SER A 198 -27.77 32.62 -5.28
N ASP A 199 -27.05 31.58 -4.84
CA ASP A 199 -25.99 31.78 -3.81
C ASP A 199 -24.53 31.52 -4.26
N MET A 200 -24.25 31.56 -5.56
CA MET A 200 -22.89 31.36 -6.12
C MET A 200 -22.08 32.66 -6.34
N ARG A 201 -22.43 33.79 -5.72
CA ARG A 201 -21.71 35.07 -5.91
C ARG A 201 -21.39 35.80 -4.61
N SER A 202 -20.78 35.13 -3.65
CA SER A 202 -19.96 35.80 -2.61
C SER A 202 -19.02 34.83 -1.88
N MET A 203 -18.33 33.94 -2.60
CA MET A 203 -17.11 33.37 -2.05
C MET A 203 -16.00 34.41 -2.22
N SER A 204 -15.66 35.12 -1.15
CA SER A 204 -14.48 35.97 -1.10
C SER A 204 -13.27 35.23 -1.67
N ASP A 205 -12.50 35.88 -2.55
CA ASP A 205 -11.28 35.33 -3.16
C ASP A 205 -10.31 34.72 -2.14
N ARG A 206 -10.35 35.19 -0.88
CA ARG A 206 -9.57 34.61 0.23
C ARG A 206 -10.02 33.21 0.64
N ASN A 207 -11.31 32.92 0.62
CA ASN A 207 -11.85 31.59 0.91
C ASN A 207 -11.61 30.63 -0.27
N LEU A 208 -11.64 31.12 -1.51
CA LEU A 208 -11.24 30.32 -2.68
C LEU A 208 -9.75 29.97 -2.61
N VAL A 209 -8.86 30.94 -2.32
CA VAL A 209 -7.42 30.68 -2.17
C VAL A 209 -7.12 29.79 -0.95
N ALA A 210 -7.81 29.98 0.17
CA ALA A 210 -7.66 29.12 1.35
C ALA A 210 -8.20 27.70 1.10
N SER A 211 -9.31 27.57 0.37
CA SER A 211 -9.88 26.28 -0.02
C SER A 211 -9.04 25.58 -1.09
N ILE A 212 -8.47 26.31 -2.06
CA ILE A 212 -7.45 25.81 -3.00
C ILE A 212 -6.18 25.39 -2.23
N ARG A 213 -5.79 26.10 -1.17
CA ARG A 213 -4.64 25.73 -0.32
C ARG A 213 -4.95 24.54 0.60
N ALA A 214 -6.20 24.38 1.03
CA ALA A 214 -6.66 23.26 1.87
C ALA A 214 -6.90 21.99 1.05
N THR A 215 -7.44 22.10 -0.16
CA THR A 215 -7.62 20.99 -1.13
C THR A 215 -6.31 20.60 -1.80
N ASN A 216 -5.39 21.55 -2.00
CA ASN A 216 -3.99 21.27 -2.35
C ASN A 216 -3.08 21.16 -1.13
N GLN A 217 -3.60 20.75 0.04
CA GLN A 217 -2.71 20.15 1.04
C GLN A 217 -2.14 18.89 0.39
N LEU A 218 -0.95 19.09 -0.17
CA LEU A 218 0.01 18.13 -0.63
C LEU A 218 0.32 17.20 0.55
N LYS A 219 -0.61 16.29 0.83
CA LYS A 219 -0.52 15.33 1.90
C LYS A 219 0.57 14.35 1.53
N GLU A 220 1.51 14.22 2.45
CA GLU A 220 2.50 13.17 2.39
C GLU A 220 1.79 11.81 2.36
N ALA A 221 2.33 10.91 1.55
CA ALA A 221 1.83 9.55 1.47
C ALA A 221 1.94 8.86 2.85
N PRO A 222 0.90 8.13 3.30
CA PRO A 222 0.91 7.39 4.56
C PRO A 222 2.13 6.47 4.69
N ASN A 223 2.69 6.37 5.90
CA ASN A 223 3.91 5.61 6.14
C ASN A 223 3.74 4.08 6.01
N ASP A 224 2.51 3.60 6.17
CA ASP A 224 2.07 2.21 6.06
C ASP A 224 1.81 1.76 4.60
N MET A 225 1.88 2.68 3.64
CA MET A 225 1.71 2.36 2.22
C MET A 225 2.99 1.74 1.63
N LEU A 226 2.81 0.71 0.79
CA LEU A 226 3.88 0.02 0.07
C LEU A 226 4.82 1.02 -0.61
N THR A 227 6.09 1.00 -0.22
CA THR A 227 7.12 1.90 -0.74
C THR A 227 7.87 1.24 -1.89
N VAL A 228 8.06 2.00 -2.96
CA VAL A 228 8.71 1.54 -4.18
C VAL A 228 9.75 2.55 -4.65
N THR A 229 10.66 2.08 -5.50
CA THR A 229 11.57 2.91 -6.27
C THR A 229 11.24 2.82 -7.76
N PHE A 230 11.61 3.87 -8.50
CA PHE A 230 11.36 3.99 -9.93
C PHE A 230 12.65 4.27 -10.69
N THR A 231 12.81 3.66 -11.86
CA THR A 231 13.83 4.01 -12.84
C THR A 231 13.23 4.14 -14.24
N HIS A 232 13.74 5.07 -15.04
CA HIS A 232 13.37 5.23 -16.46
C HIS A 232 14.36 4.56 -17.41
N ASP A 233 15.36 3.86 -16.86
CA ASP A 233 16.37 3.14 -17.61
C ASP A 233 15.86 1.75 -18.01
N LEU A 234 14.87 1.73 -18.91
CA LEU A 234 14.24 0.49 -19.37
C LEU A 234 15.21 -0.49 -20.03
N PRO A 235 16.23 -0.06 -20.83
CA PRO A 235 17.20 -0.98 -21.42
C PRO A 235 18.06 -1.74 -20.39
N ALA A 236 18.14 -1.27 -19.14
CA ALA A 236 18.84 -1.98 -18.08
C ALA A 236 18.04 -3.15 -17.48
N ILE A 237 16.78 -3.34 -17.91
CA ILE A 237 15.91 -4.42 -17.45
C ILE A 237 15.93 -5.55 -18.48
N ASP A 238 16.54 -6.67 -18.14
CA ASP A 238 16.73 -7.78 -19.09
C ASP A 238 15.42 -8.52 -19.40
N LYS A 239 14.53 -8.63 -18.40
CA LYS A 239 13.31 -9.44 -18.48
C LYS A 239 12.09 -8.70 -17.95
N LEU A 240 10.99 -8.78 -18.68
CA LEU A 240 9.68 -8.34 -18.24
C LEU A 240 9.05 -9.41 -17.33
N ASN A 241 8.96 -9.11 -16.03
CA ASN A 241 8.33 -10.02 -15.06
C ASN A 241 6.81 -9.93 -15.11
N ASP A 242 6.12 -11.05 -14.89
CA ASP A 242 4.66 -11.09 -14.78
C ASP A 242 4.22 -10.23 -13.58
N PRO A 243 3.36 -9.21 -13.79
CA PRO A 243 2.84 -8.38 -12.70
C PRO A 243 2.18 -9.16 -11.56
N ARG A 244 1.71 -10.40 -11.77
CA ARG A 244 1.18 -11.23 -10.69
C ARG A 244 2.18 -11.46 -9.56
N SER A 245 3.47 -11.65 -9.89
CA SER A 245 4.52 -11.79 -8.89
C SER A 245 4.74 -10.53 -8.06
N PHE A 246 4.39 -9.35 -8.57
CA PHE A 246 4.42 -8.13 -7.76
C PHE A 246 3.45 -8.24 -6.58
N PHE A 247 2.25 -8.76 -6.82
CA PHE A 247 1.25 -8.92 -5.77
C PHE A 247 1.59 -10.04 -4.79
N GLU A 248 2.29 -11.09 -5.23
CA GLU A 248 2.88 -12.10 -4.34
C GLU A 248 3.89 -11.46 -3.38
N GLU A 249 4.77 -10.58 -3.90
CA GLU A 249 5.70 -9.80 -3.08
C GLU A 249 4.96 -8.86 -2.10
N VAL A 250 3.87 -8.21 -2.54
CA VAL A 250 3.02 -7.38 -1.65
C VAL A 250 2.36 -8.18 -0.53
N GLU A 251 1.90 -9.40 -0.82
CA GLU A 251 1.35 -10.29 0.20
C GLU A 251 2.41 -10.72 1.22
N LEU A 252 3.66 -10.93 0.79
CA LEU A 252 4.78 -11.19 1.71
C LEU A 252 5.03 -10.01 2.65
N ILE A 253 5.04 -8.77 2.13
CA ILE A 253 5.15 -7.54 2.96
C ILE A 253 4.00 -7.43 3.95
N SER A 254 2.78 -7.76 3.52
CA SER A 254 1.59 -7.80 4.37
C SER A 254 1.71 -8.86 5.46
N CYS A 255 2.30 -10.02 5.14
CA CYS A 255 2.60 -11.06 6.11
C CYS A 255 3.55 -10.56 7.21
N PHE A 256 4.68 -9.95 6.84
CA PHE A 256 5.62 -9.37 7.80
C PHE A 256 4.98 -8.29 8.67
N THR A 257 4.10 -7.47 8.09
CA THR A 257 3.34 -6.45 8.83
C THR A 257 2.45 -7.08 9.91
N ARG A 258 1.69 -8.12 9.56
CA ARG A 258 0.82 -8.83 10.52
C ARG A 258 1.63 -9.50 11.63
N GLU A 259 2.73 -10.17 11.28
CA GLU A 259 3.61 -10.81 12.25
C GLU A 259 4.20 -9.79 13.23
N SER A 260 4.66 -8.66 12.71
CA SER A 260 5.22 -7.57 13.51
C SER A 260 4.21 -7.00 14.51
N ILE A 261 2.98 -6.73 14.06
CA ILE A 261 1.88 -6.28 14.94
C ILE A 261 1.61 -7.32 16.03
N ALA A 262 1.59 -8.61 15.68
CA ALA A 262 1.40 -9.69 16.66
C ALA A 262 2.58 -9.82 17.64
N HIS A 263 3.81 -9.57 17.21
CA HIS A 263 4.99 -9.53 18.07
C HIS A 263 4.91 -8.37 19.07
N LYS A 264 4.55 -7.17 18.61
CA LYS A 264 4.36 -6.01 19.47
C LYS A 264 3.27 -6.24 20.51
N ALA A 265 2.10 -6.76 20.09
CA ALA A 265 1.00 -7.06 20.99
C ALA A 265 1.37 -8.09 22.07
N ARG A 266 2.14 -9.13 21.72
CA ARG A 266 2.64 -10.12 22.70
C ARG A 266 3.57 -9.49 23.73
N ARG A 267 4.50 -8.63 23.30
CA ARG A 267 5.41 -7.92 24.21
C ARG A 267 4.66 -7.00 25.17
N GLU A 268 3.71 -6.23 24.65
CA GLU A 268 2.86 -5.35 25.46
C GLU A 268 2.04 -6.15 26.49
N ALA A 269 1.53 -7.33 26.12
CA ALA A 269 0.82 -8.21 27.04
C ALA A 269 1.74 -8.79 28.14
N ASP A 270 2.95 -9.23 27.79
CA ASP A 270 3.95 -9.74 28.74
C ASP A 270 4.40 -8.65 29.72
N GLU A 271 4.60 -7.42 29.23
CA GLU A 271 4.96 -6.25 30.04
C GLU A 271 3.81 -5.87 31.00
N ALA A 272 2.57 -5.83 30.50
CA ALA A 272 1.39 -5.58 31.32
C ALA A 272 1.18 -6.65 32.40
N GLU A 273 1.41 -7.93 32.09
CA GLU A 273 1.35 -9.00 33.08
C GLU A 273 2.46 -8.88 34.13
N ALA A 274 3.68 -8.54 33.72
CA ALA A 274 4.80 -8.33 34.63
C ALA A 274 4.53 -7.17 35.60
N ASP A 275 3.97 -6.07 35.12
CA ASP A 275 3.61 -4.91 35.94
C ASP A 275 2.42 -5.20 36.86
N ALA A 276 1.40 -5.93 36.40
CA ALA A 276 0.30 -6.39 37.24
C ALA A 276 0.81 -7.28 38.40
N ARG A 277 1.77 -8.18 38.12
CA ARG A 277 2.41 -9.01 39.16
C ARG A 277 3.20 -8.16 40.17
N ARG A 278 3.91 -7.11 39.73
CA ARG A 278 4.63 -6.19 40.64
C ARG A 278 3.68 -5.44 41.57
N LEU A 279 2.58 -4.91 41.05
CA LEU A 279 1.56 -4.21 41.86
C LEU A 279 0.90 -5.14 42.88
N ALA A 280 0.58 -6.38 42.49
CA ALA A 280 0.00 -7.37 43.39
C ALA A 280 0.94 -7.71 44.56
N LEU A 281 2.24 -7.83 44.30
CA LEU A 281 3.25 -8.04 45.35
C LEU A 281 3.42 -6.82 46.25
N GLY A 282 3.39 -5.61 45.69
CA GLY A 282 3.42 -4.36 46.47
C GLY A 282 2.25 -4.25 47.43
N HIS A 283 1.02 -4.47 46.94
CA HIS A 283 -0.18 -4.46 47.79
C HIS A 283 -0.13 -5.54 48.88
N ARG A 284 0.46 -6.70 48.60
CA ARG A 284 0.64 -7.75 49.59
C ARG A 284 1.63 -7.34 50.69
N ALA A 285 2.73 -6.67 50.34
CA ALA A 285 3.69 -6.15 51.30
C ALA A 285 3.08 -5.06 52.20
N ASP A 286 2.31 -4.15 51.64
CA ASP A 286 1.59 -3.10 52.40
C ASP A 286 0.55 -3.69 53.34
N ALA A 287 -0.16 -4.75 52.92
CA ALA A 287 -1.09 -5.48 53.77
C ALA A 287 -0.38 -6.15 54.96
N TYR A 288 0.78 -6.78 54.73
CA TYR A 288 1.59 -7.34 55.83
C TYR A 288 2.06 -6.26 56.81
N HIS A 289 2.49 -5.09 56.32
CA HIS A 289 2.88 -3.99 57.20
C HIS A 289 1.71 -3.45 58.03
N LYS A 290 0.50 -3.37 57.46
CA LYS A 290 -0.70 -2.96 58.22
C LYS A 290 -1.14 -3.98 59.27
N LEU A 291 -1.02 -5.28 58.98
CA LEU A 291 -1.36 -6.34 59.94
C LEU A 291 -0.34 -6.47 61.07
N ASN A 292 0.95 -6.29 60.79
CA ASN A 292 2.02 -6.42 61.79
C ASN A 292 2.41 -5.09 62.46
N GLY A 293 1.99 -3.94 61.92
CA GLY A 293 2.21 -2.62 62.52
C GLY A 293 1.41 -2.34 63.80
N GLY A 294 0.53 -3.26 64.21
CA GLY A 294 -0.15 -3.22 65.51
C GLY A 294 0.60 -3.94 66.64
N VAL A 295 1.69 -4.67 66.34
CA VAL A 295 2.40 -5.48 67.35
C VAL A 295 3.92 -5.40 67.11
N TRP A 296 4.53 -4.27 67.48
CA TRP A 296 5.95 -4.23 67.81
C TRP A 296 6.15 -3.49 69.12
N GLY A 297 5.96 -4.25 70.18
CA GLY A 297 6.50 -3.98 71.51
C GLY A 297 7.23 -5.22 72.03
N ILE A 298 8.07 -5.87 71.22
CA ILE A 298 9.06 -6.84 71.73
C ILE A 298 10.34 -6.69 70.92
N SER A 299 11.37 -6.15 71.59
CA SER A 299 12.75 -6.07 71.14
C SER A 299 13.33 -7.48 71.08
N ASP A 300 13.85 -7.92 69.93
CA ASP A 300 14.70 -9.11 69.89
C ASP A 300 15.98 -8.82 69.10
N GLU A 301 17.00 -8.50 69.90
CA GLU A 301 18.41 -8.41 69.57
C GLU A 301 18.92 -9.84 69.48
N ASN A 302 19.06 -10.40 68.28
CA ASN A 302 20.00 -11.49 67.90
C ASN A 302 19.42 -12.34 66.77
N LEU A 303 19.77 -12.05 65.52
CA LEU A 303 19.91 -13.08 64.48
C LEU A 303 20.64 -12.50 63.25
N ARG A 304 21.94 -12.81 63.17
CA ARG A 304 22.76 -12.65 61.96
C ARG A 304 22.40 -13.75 60.95
N PRO A 305 22.19 -13.44 59.66
CA PRO A 305 22.22 -14.45 58.61
C PRO A 305 23.60 -14.50 57.93
N GLU A 306 24.07 -15.72 57.74
CA GLU A 306 25.29 -16.04 56.99
C GLU A 306 25.11 -15.77 55.48
N HIS A 307 26.23 -15.40 54.88
CA HIS A 307 26.41 -15.02 53.48
C HIS A 307 26.33 -16.25 52.55
N GLU A 308 25.21 -16.45 51.85
CA GLU A 308 25.19 -17.36 50.68
C GLU A 308 25.58 -16.62 49.39
N SER A 309 26.58 -17.18 48.71
CA SER A 309 27.36 -16.57 47.65
C SER A 309 26.60 -16.39 46.33
N ALA A 310 26.61 -15.15 45.82
CA ALA A 310 26.12 -14.72 44.49
C ALA A 310 26.74 -15.47 43.29
N SER A 311 27.72 -16.35 43.53
CA SER A 311 28.36 -17.22 42.54
C SER A 311 27.41 -18.31 41.99
N ALA A 312 26.52 -18.86 42.82
CA ALA A 312 25.63 -19.95 42.40
C ALA A 312 24.51 -19.50 41.44
N PHE A 313 24.11 -18.22 41.49
CA PHE A 313 23.06 -17.68 40.63
C PHE A 313 23.58 -17.36 39.22
N ARG A 314 24.83 -16.90 39.08
CA ARG A 314 25.43 -16.58 37.77
C ARG A 314 25.67 -17.82 36.91
N SER A 315 25.97 -18.97 37.51
CA SER A 315 26.20 -20.22 36.77
C SER A 315 24.92 -20.80 36.14
N ARG A 316 23.73 -20.50 36.68
CA ARG A 316 22.44 -20.98 36.14
C ARG A 316 21.90 -20.16 34.97
N LEU A 317 22.38 -18.93 34.77
CA LEU A 317 21.95 -18.07 33.65
C LEU A 317 22.74 -18.36 32.36
N ALA A 318 24.01 -18.74 32.47
CA ALA A 318 24.88 -19.04 31.33
C ALA A 318 24.51 -20.36 30.60
N SER A 319 23.92 -21.33 31.29
CA SER A 319 23.51 -22.62 30.68
C SER A 319 22.21 -22.53 29.87
N ARG A 320 21.42 -21.46 30.05
CA ARG A 320 20.12 -21.29 29.39
C ARG A 320 20.22 -20.58 28.03
N ILE A 321 21.27 -19.78 27.82
CA ILE A 321 21.51 -19.03 26.56
C ILE A 321 22.11 -19.93 25.47
N ARG A 322 22.82 -21.01 25.80
CA ARG A 322 23.39 -21.94 24.81
C ARG A 322 22.38 -22.86 24.10
N ARG A 323 21.12 -22.92 24.53
CA ARG A 323 20.09 -23.78 23.90
C ARG A 323 19.31 -23.12 22.76
N PHE A 324 19.47 -21.82 22.53
CA PHE A 324 18.69 -21.10 21.52
C PHE A 324 19.38 -20.93 20.15
N PHE A 325 20.64 -21.36 19.99
CA PHE A 325 21.42 -21.15 18.75
C PHE A 325 21.95 -22.46 18.11
N HIS A 326 21.22 -23.57 18.22
CA HIS A 326 21.45 -24.74 17.37
C HIS A 326 20.15 -25.13 16.68
N VAL A 327 19.95 -24.58 15.49
CA VAL A 327 19.12 -25.16 14.45
C VAL A 327 20.06 -25.48 13.29
N SER A 328 20.02 -26.73 12.89
CA SER A 328 20.96 -27.45 12.05
C SER A 328 21.04 -26.91 10.62
N THR A 329 22.27 -26.95 10.09
CA THR A 329 22.60 -27.05 8.66
C THR A 329 21.98 -28.28 8.01
#